data_AF-A0A0R1EYB4-F1
#
_entry.id   AF-A0A0R1EYB4-F1
#
_cell.length_a   1.000
_cell.length_b   1.000
_cell.length_c   1.000
_cell.angle_alpha   90.00
_cell.angle_beta   90.00
_cell.angle_gamma   90.00
#
_symmetry.space_group_name_H-M   'P 1'
#
loop_
_entity.id
_entity.type
_entity.pdbx_description
1 polymer ?
#
loop_
_entity_poly.entity_id
_entity_poly.type
_entity_poly.pdbx_seq_one_letter_code
_entity_poly.pdbx_strand_id
1 'polypeptide(L)'
;MAISFVRIDDRMIHGLITVRWGKEYPMDGIIAVNDKAANNPILKEAYMAASDKKTFVWTLDHFDKVKDKVLNSATKYFLITKSPQDMKKILVDMNFKPGDIKTVVVGPGNDRDNAVKLGDNQSFTQEEGDAFEAIEKAGYKVEFALLPDQRIGSWDKFKSRFGY
;
A
#
# COMPACT_ATOMS: atom_id res chain seq x y z
N MET A 1 18.09 -1.72 -5.49
CA MET A 1 16.86 -2.33 -4.94
C MET A 1 15.67 -1.69 -5.60
N ALA A 2 14.76 -2.48 -6.15
CA ALA A 2 13.72 -1.96 -7.03
C ALA A 2 12.46 -1.47 -6.32
N ILE A 3 12.11 -2.00 -5.14
CA ILE A 3 11.05 -1.41 -4.30
C ILE A 3 11.72 -0.68 -3.15
N SER A 4 11.37 0.60 -2.93
CA SER A 4 11.89 1.41 -1.83
C SER A 4 10.87 1.64 -0.73
N PHE A 5 9.57 1.53 -1.04
CA PHE A 5 8.50 1.75 -0.08
C PHE A 5 7.23 0.98 -0.46
N VAL A 6 6.49 0.51 0.54
CA VAL A 6 5.23 -0.22 0.38
C VAL A 6 4.16 0.43 1.24
N ARG A 7 3.05 0.85 0.63
CA ARG A 7 1.94 1.52 1.33
C ARG A 7 0.57 0.99 0.92
N ILE A 8 -0.35 1.00 1.86
CA ILE A 8 -1.79 0.83 1.63
C ILE A 8 -2.45 2.19 1.88
N ASP A 9 -3.17 2.73 0.90
CA ASP A 9 -3.85 4.03 1.01
C ASP A 9 -5.12 4.00 0.17
N ASP A 10 -6.29 4.18 0.79
CA ASP A 10 -7.57 4.07 0.09
C ASP A 10 -7.81 5.14 -0.99
N ARG A 11 -7.07 6.24 -0.90
CA ARG A 11 -7.01 7.33 -1.88
C ARG A 11 -5.90 7.15 -2.90
N MET A 12 -5.06 6.12 -2.75
CA MET A 12 -3.95 5.79 -3.66
C MET A 12 -2.98 6.98 -3.83
N ILE A 13 -2.84 7.53 -5.05
CA ILE A 13 -1.95 8.64 -5.35
C ILE A 13 -2.75 9.94 -5.24
N HIS A 14 -2.50 10.74 -4.20
CA HIS A 14 -3.22 11.99 -3.94
C HIS A 14 -2.38 13.03 -3.21
N GLY A 15 -2.65 14.31 -3.50
CA GLY A 15 -2.05 15.45 -2.80
C GLY A 15 -0.52 15.38 -2.69
N LEU A 16 0.01 15.79 -1.53
CA LEU A 16 1.45 15.80 -1.25
C LEU A 16 1.95 14.50 -0.59
N ILE A 17 1.16 13.42 -0.58
CA ILE A 17 1.51 12.19 0.15
C ILE A 17 2.77 11.55 -0.41
N THR A 18 2.84 11.42 -1.74
CA THR A 18 3.96 10.86 -2.48
C THR A 18 5.20 11.74 -2.36
N VAL A 19 5.02 13.05 -2.28
CA VAL A 19 6.11 14.01 -2.08
C VAL A 19 6.69 13.88 -0.66
N ARG A 20 5.85 13.79 0.37
CA ARG A 20 6.30 13.66 1.77
C ARG A 20 6.97 12.31 2.02
N TRP A 21 6.36 11.20 1.62
CA TRP A 21 6.99 9.88 1.74
C TRP A 21 8.20 9.71 0.83
N GLY A 22 8.22 10.36 -0.34
CA GLY A 22 9.37 10.36 -1.25
C GLY A 22 10.62 11.07 -0.70
N LYS A 23 10.49 11.93 0.33
CA LYS A 23 11.63 12.50 1.05
C LYS A 23 12.29 11.50 1.99
N GLU A 24 11.49 10.68 2.66
CA GLU A 24 11.95 9.62 3.56
C GLU A 24 12.45 8.39 2.79
N TYR A 25 11.72 8.02 1.74
CA TYR A 25 12.00 6.87 0.89
C TYR A 25 12.15 7.33 -0.56
N PRO A 26 13.37 7.74 -0.98
CA PRO A 26 13.62 8.18 -2.35
C PRO A 26 13.16 7.16 -3.38
N MET A 27 12.44 7.64 -4.38
CA MET A 27 11.83 6.85 -5.45
C MET A 27 11.91 7.58 -6.79
N ASP A 28 12.00 6.79 -7.85
CA ASP A 28 12.05 7.22 -9.25
C ASP A 28 10.70 6.99 -9.95
N GLY A 29 9.90 6.05 -9.44
CA GLY A 29 8.57 5.76 -9.96
C GLY A 29 7.59 5.25 -8.90
N ILE A 30 6.32 5.13 -9.30
CA ILE A 30 5.23 4.63 -8.46
C ILE A 30 4.54 3.48 -9.21
N ILE A 31 4.27 2.40 -8.49
CA ILE A 31 3.46 1.28 -8.96
C ILE A 31 2.20 1.24 -8.11
N ALA A 32 1.10 1.70 -8.70
CA ALA A 32 -0.25 1.61 -8.16
C ALA A 32 -0.92 0.33 -8.65
N VAL A 33 -1.27 -0.58 -7.75
CA VAL A 33 -1.98 -1.82 -8.11
C VAL A 33 -3.44 -1.74 -7.64
N ASN A 34 -4.35 -1.64 -8.60
CA ASN A 34 -5.80 -1.67 -8.36
C ASN A 34 -6.56 -1.95 -9.67
N ASP A 35 -7.31 -3.05 -9.71
CA ASP A 35 -8.00 -3.50 -10.93
C ASP A 35 -9.04 -2.49 -11.43
N LYS A 36 -9.77 -1.84 -10.52
CA LYS A 36 -10.80 -0.83 -10.90
C LYS A 36 -10.16 0.40 -11.53
N ALA A 37 -9.06 0.89 -10.96
CA ALA A 37 -8.33 2.03 -11.49
C ALA A 37 -7.64 1.70 -12.82
N ALA A 38 -7.02 0.52 -12.94
CA ALA A 38 -6.30 0.12 -14.14
C ALA A 38 -7.20 -0.10 -15.36
N ASN A 39 -8.44 -0.55 -15.14
CA ASN A 39 -9.43 -0.78 -16.19
C ASN A 39 -10.32 0.44 -16.50
N ASN A 40 -10.15 1.56 -15.78
CA ASN A 40 -10.87 2.80 -16.04
C ASN A 40 -9.90 3.87 -16.55
N PRO A 41 -9.96 4.26 -17.84
CA PRO A 41 -9.04 5.21 -18.43
C PRO A 41 -8.97 6.55 -17.69
N ILE A 42 -10.11 7.07 -17.22
CA ILE A 42 -10.19 8.35 -16.51
C ILE A 42 -9.49 8.24 -15.15
N LEU A 43 -9.76 7.19 -14.38
CA LEU A 43 -9.11 6.99 -13.08
C LEU A 43 -7.60 6.76 -13.23
N LYS A 44 -7.21 6.00 -14.25
CA LYS A 44 -5.80 5.73 -14.57
C LYS A 44 -5.05 7.02 -14.88
N GLU A 45 -5.59 7.84 -15.78
CA GLU A 45 -5.00 9.13 -16.13
C GLU A 45 -4.94 10.08 -14.94
N ALA A 46 -5.99 10.14 -14.13
CA ALA A 46 -6.03 10.97 -12.93
C ALA A 46 -4.91 10.60 -11.93
N TYR A 47 -4.69 9.31 -11.67
CA TYR A 47 -3.61 8.86 -10.79
C TYR A 47 -2.22 9.09 -11.37
N MET A 48 -2.06 8.95 -12.69
CA MET A 48 -0.79 9.24 -13.35
C MET A 48 -0.47 10.74 -13.34
N ALA A 49 -1.48 11.60 -13.47
CA ALA A 49 -1.34 13.06 -13.42
C ALA A 49 -1.12 13.60 -11.99
N ALA A 50 -1.48 12.84 -10.95
CA ALA A 50 -1.30 13.23 -9.55
C ALA A 50 0.16 13.11 -9.05
N SER A 51 1.11 12.77 -9.92
CA SER A 51 2.52 12.58 -9.58
C SER A 51 3.42 13.00 -10.74
N ASP A 52 4.48 13.75 -10.44
CA ASP A 52 5.52 14.10 -11.42
C ASP A 52 6.50 12.94 -11.68
N LYS A 53 6.35 11.82 -10.97
CA LYS A 53 7.17 10.61 -11.12
C LYS A 53 6.56 9.65 -12.13
N LYS A 54 7.39 8.80 -12.73
CA LYS A 54 6.93 7.74 -13.63
C LYS A 54 5.95 6.83 -12.88
N THR A 55 4.68 6.90 -13.24
CA THR A 55 3.60 6.23 -12.52
C THR A 55 2.96 5.15 -13.38
N PHE A 56 2.82 3.97 -12.80
CA PHE A 56 2.14 2.83 -13.41
C PHE A 56 0.88 2.50 -12.60
N VAL A 57 -0.24 2.32 -13.30
CA VAL A 57 -1.49 1.83 -12.69
C VAL A 57 -1.82 0.49 -13.34
N TRP A 58 -1.72 -0.58 -12.56
CA TRP A 58 -1.80 -1.96 -13.03
C TRP A 58 -2.88 -2.75 -12.30
N THR A 59 -3.34 -3.81 -12.97
CA THR A 59 -4.16 -4.85 -12.35
C THR A 59 -3.26 -5.78 -11.52
N LEU A 60 -3.85 -6.53 -10.60
CA LEU A 60 -3.17 -7.59 -9.84
C LEU A 60 -2.60 -8.66 -10.79
N ASP A 61 -3.36 -9.08 -11.81
CA ASP A 61 -2.91 -10.05 -12.80
C ASP A 61 -1.70 -9.54 -13.61
N HIS A 62 -1.71 -8.27 -14.02
CA HIS A 62 -0.57 -7.68 -14.71
C HIS A 62 0.64 -7.63 -13.79
N PHE A 63 0.46 -7.18 -12.54
CA PHE A 63 1.54 -7.12 -11.56
C PHE A 63 2.18 -8.49 -11.35
N ASP A 64 1.38 -9.56 -11.18
CA ASP A 64 1.87 -10.91 -10.97
C ASP A 64 2.78 -11.39 -12.12
N LYS A 65 2.40 -11.07 -13.36
CA LYS A 65 3.19 -11.41 -14.57
C LYS A 65 4.49 -10.64 -14.70
N VAL A 66 4.58 -9.44 -14.13
CA VAL A 66 5.76 -8.55 -14.28
C VAL A 66 6.57 -8.39 -13.00
N LYS A 67 6.15 -8.98 -11.88
CA LYS A 67 6.77 -8.82 -10.56
C LYS A 67 8.26 -9.12 -10.56
N ASP A 68 8.70 -10.15 -11.27
CA ASP A 68 10.12 -10.50 -11.37
C ASP A 68 10.92 -9.46 -12.16
N LYS A 69 10.32 -8.85 -13.18
CA LYS A 69 10.94 -7.74 -13.93
C LYS A 69 11.03 -6.48 -13.06
N VAL A 70 10.02 -6.24 -12.24
CA VAL A 70 10.02 -5.13 -11.27
C VAL A 70 11.18 -5.32 -10.30
N LEU A 71 11.34 -6.51 -9.70
CA LEU A 71 12.43 -6.78 -8.74
C LEU A 71 13.83 -6.62 -9.34
N ASN A 72 13.99 -6.94 -10.61
CA ASN A 72 15.25 -6.81 -11.34
C ASN A 72 15.49 -5.41 -11.94
N SER A 73 14.59 -4.46 -11.71
CA SER A 73 14.72 -3.09 -12.23
C SER A 73 15.80 -2.28 -11.50
N ALA A 74 16.50 -1.42 -12.22
CA ALA A 74 17.38 -0.41 -11.61
C ALA A 74 16.59 0.76 -10.99
N THR A 75 15.33 0.94 -11.40
CA THR A 75 14.43 2.01 -10.92
C THR A 75 13.93 1.71 -9.51
N LYS A 76 13.90 2.72 -8.63
CA LYS A 76 13.29 2.60 -7.30
C LYS A 76 11.81 2.95 -7.36
N TYR A 77 10.96 1.98 -7.01
CA TYR A 77 9.52 2.11 -7.05
C TYR A 77 8.91 2.21 -5.65
N PHE A 78 7.91 3.06 -5.55
CA PHE A 78 6.95 3.04 -4.46
C PHE A 78 5.74 2.19 -4.87
N LEU A 79 5.57 1.05 -4.21
CA LEU A 79 4.41 0.17 -4.39
C LEU A 79 3.26 0.63 -3.50
N ILE A 80 2.10 0.87 -4.10
CA ILE A 80 0.89 1.31 -3.41
C ILE A 80 -0.34 0.53 -3.86
N THR A 81 -1.15 0.09 -2.89
CA THR A 81 -2.48 -0.49 -3.15
C THR A 81 -3.58 0.31 -2.47
N LYS A 82 -4.79 0.15 -2.99
CA LYS A 82 -5.96 0.81 -2.42
C LYS A 82 -6.43 0.13 -1.14
N SER A 83 -6.35 -1.19 -1.12
CA SER A 83 -6.92 -2.02 -0.06
C SER A 83 -5.86 -2.90 0.59
N PRO A 84 -6.01 -3.22 1.90
CA PRO A 84 -5.20 -4.22 2.58
C PRO A 84 -5.29 -5.60 1.91
N GLN A 85 -6.45 -5.96 1.38
CA GLN A 85 -6.67 -7.24 0.71
C GLN A 85 -5.81 -7.36 -0.56
N ASP A 86 -5.71 -6.31 -1.37
CA ASP A 86 -4.86 -6.29 -2.55
C ASP A 86 -3.37 -6.40 -2.17
N MET A 87 -2.95 -5.73 -1.09
CA MET A 87 -1.57 -5.86 -0.59
C MET A 87 -1.28 -7.25 -0.05
N LYS A 88 -2.23 -7.85 0.68
CA LYS A 88 -2.14 -9.22 1.18
C LYS A 88 -2.02 -10.21 0.01
N LYS A 89 -2.77 -10.02 -1.08
CA LYS A 89 -2.61 -10.84 -2.28
C LYS A 89 -1.20 -10.74 -2.85
N ILE A 90 -0.64 -9.54 -2.94
CA ILE A 90 0.72 -9.34 -3.45
C ILE A 90 1.77 -9.98 -2.53
N LEU A 91 1.79 -9.61 -1.25
CA LEU A 91 2.85 -10.01 -0.33
C LEU A 91 2.74 -11.46 0.13
N VAL A 92 1.53 -11.97 0.31
CA VAL A 92 1.27 -13.31 0.86
C VAL A 92 0.93 -14.29 -0.25
N ASP A 93 -0.14 -14.05 -1.01
CA ASP A 93 -0.65 -15.06 -1.96
C ASP A 93 0.26 -15.23 -3.18
N MET A 94 0.81 -14.13 -3.71
CA MET A 94 1.79 -14.13 -4.81
C MET A 94 3.23 -14.34 -4.31
N ASN A 95 3.44 -14.41 -2.99
CA ASN A 95 4.74 -14.49 -2.31
C ASN A 95 5.75 -13.44 -2.83
N PHE A 96 5.27 -12.24 -3.13
CA PHE A 96 6.12 -11.15 -3.59
C PHE A 96 6.94 -10.60 -2.43
N LYS A 97 8.27 -10.66 -2.56
CA LYS A 97 9.20 -10.11 -1.57
C LYS A 97 9.79 -8.80 -2.10
N PRO A 98 9.40 -7.64 -1.56
CA PRO A 98 9.90 -6.33 -1.98
C PRO A 98 11.32 -6.05 -1.45
N GLY A 99 12.26 -6.97 -1.72
CA GLY A 99 13.63 -6.91 -1.22
C GLY A 99 13.69 -6.99 0.31
N ASP A 100 14.42 -6.05 0.93
CA ASP A 100 14.63 -5.98 2.37
C ASP A 100 13.52 -5.23 3.13
N ILE A 101 12.46 -4.80 2.44
CA ILE A 101 11.35 -4.10 3.10
C ILE A 101 10.60 -5.07 4.01
N LYS A 102 10.64 -4.77 5.30
CA LYS A 102 9.92 -5.50 6.35
C LYS A 102 8.75 -4.71 6.93
N THR A 103 8.43 -3.55 6.37
CA THR A 103 7.39 -2.67 6.92
C THR A 103 6.43 -2.23 5.83
N VAL A 104 5.14 -2.42 6.07
CA VAL A 104 4.04 -1.96 5.23
C VAL A 104 3.38 -0.80 5.96
N VAL A 105 3.36 0.37 5.34
CA VAL A 105 2.73 1.54 5.94
C VAL A 105 1.27 1.64 5.50
N VAL A 106 0.37 1.74 6.46
CA VAL A 106 -1.06 1.91 6.23
C VAL A 106 -1.40 3.38 6.47
N GLY A 107 -1.89 4.01 5.41
CA GLY A 107 -2.35 5.38 5.40
C GLY A 107 -3.78 5.51 5.91
N PRO A 108 -4.61 6.33 5.23
CA PRO A 108 -6.02 6.47 5.55
C PRO A 108 -6.82 5.23 5.14
N GLY A 109 -7.89 4.99 5.90
CA GLY A 109 -8.98 4.08 5.57
C GLY A 109 -10.29 4.79 5.90
N ASN A 110 -11.14 4.97 4.88
CA ASN A 110 -12.43 5.63 5.03
C ASN A 110 -13.32 4.92 6.04
N ASP A 111 -14.04 5.73 6.81
CA ASP A 111 -15.06 5.25 7.74
C ASP A 111 -16.24 4.68 6.96
N ARG A 112 -16.63 3.46 7.31
CA ARG A 112 -17.62 2.64 6.62
C ARG A 112 -18.41 1.86 7.66
N ASP A 113 -19.60 1.41 7.28
CA ASP A 113 -20.39 0.52 8.14
C ASP A 113 -19.55 -0.70 8.56
N ASN A 114 -19.54 -1.00 9.86
CA ASN A 114 -18.75 -2.07 10.49
C ASN A 114 -17.22 -1.87 10.49
N ALA A 115 -16.72 -0.68 10.19
CA ALA A 115 -15.31 -0.37 10.35
C ALA A 115 -14.97 -0.04 11.82
N VAL A 116 -13.84 -0.56 12.28
CA VAL A 116 -13.26 -0.25 13.59
C VAL A 116 -12.31 0.93 13.43
N LYS A 117 -12.67 2.06 14.03
CA LYS A 117 -11.85 3.29 14.00
C LYS A 117 -10.59 3.15 14.86
N LEU A 118 -9.40 3.16 14.24
CA LEU A 118 -8.09 3.12 14.89
C LEU A 118 -7.51 4.51 15.17
N GLY A 119 -7.82 5.49 14.31
CA GLY A 119 -7.39 6.88 14.42
C GLY A 119 -8.28 7.81 13.61
N ASP A 120 -7.95 9.10 13.52
CA ASP A 120 -8.84 10.10 12.92
C ASP A 120 -9.19 9.85 11.45
N ASN A 121 -8.26 9.26 10.69
CA ASN A 121 -8.45 8.96 9.26
C ASN A 121 -8.26 7.46 8.97
N GLN A 122 -8.34 6.60 9.98
CA GLN A 122 -7.95 5.19 9.90
C GLN A 122 -9.04 4.32 10.48
N SER A 123 -10.00 3.95 9.64
CA SER A 123 -11.06 3.00 9.95
C SER A 123 -10.94 1.78 9.03
N PHE A 124 -10.96 0.58 9.62
CA PHE A 124 -10.81 -0.68 8.87
C PHE A 124 -11.86 -1.70 9.28
N THR A 125 -12.36 -2.48 8.33
CA THR A 125 -13.31 -3.57 8.60
C THR A 125 -12.59 -4.82 9.15
N GLN A 126 -13.36 -5.80 9.63
CA GLN A 126 -12.79 -7.07 10.08
C GLN A 126 -11.97 -7.76 8.97
N GLU A 127 -12.49 -7.81 7.74
CA GLU A 127 -11.79 -8.40 6.59
C GLU A 127 -10.44 -7.72 6.30
N GLU A 128 -10.35 -6.41 6.54
CA GLU A 128 -9.11 -5.66 6.41
C GLU A 128 -8.14 -5.95 7.56
N GLY A 129 -8.67 -6.12 8.77
CA GLY A 129 -7.93 -6.64 9.92
C GLY A 129 -7.31 -8.00 9.65
N ASP A 130 -8.08 -8.92 9.06
CA ASP A 130 -7.59 -10.26 8.69
C ASP A 130 -6.45 -10.19 7.66
N ALA A 131 -6.51 -9.21 6.74
CA ALA A 131 -5.44 -8.96 5.79
C ALA A 131 -4.18 -8.43 6.48
N PHE A 132 -4.30 -7.52 7.45
CA PHE A 132 -3.14 -7.03 8.22
C PHE A 132 -2.49 -8.16 9.03
N GLU A 133 -3.29 -9.00 9.67
CA GLU A 133 -2.81 -10.16 10.42
C GLU A 133 -2.06 -11.15 9.51
N ALA A 134 -2.59 -11.44 8.31
CA ALA A 134 -1.91 -12.30 7.35
C ALA A 134 -0.57 -11.70 6.87
N ILE A 135 -0.51 -10.38 6.68
CA ILE A 135 0.72 -9.66 6.32
C ILE A 135 1.76 -9.73 7.46
N GLU A 136 1.32 -9.57 8.72
CA GLU A 136 2.20 -9.70 9.89
C GLU A 136 2.74 -11.11 10.05
N LYS A 137 1.88 -12.13 9.89
CA LYS A 137 2.28 -13.55 9.90
C LYS A 137 3.25 -13.91 8.76
N ALA A 138 3.19 -13.21 7.64
CA ALA A 138 4.15 -13.36 6.55
C ALA A 138 5.53 -12.70 6.84
N GLY A 139 5.67 -12.03 7.99
CA GLY A 139 6.92 -11.43 8.46
C GLY A 139 7.07 -9.94 8.19
N TYR A 140 5.99 -9.25 7.80
CA TYR A 140 5.99 -7.81 7.56
C TYR A 140 5.32 -7.06 8.72
N LYS A 141 6.01 -6.08 9.30
CA LYS A 141 5.44 -5.18 10.28
C LYS A 141 4.44 -4.24 9.61
N VAL A 142 3.19 -4.24 10.07
CA VAL A 142 2.16 -3.30 9.61
C VAL A 142 2.18 -2.07 10.51
N GLU A 143 2.43 -0.89 9.95
CA GLU A 143 2.51 0.38 10.68
C GLU A 143 1.47 1.38 10.17
N PHE A 144 0.67 1.94 11.07
CA PHE A 144 -0.36 2.92 10.73
C PHE A 144 0.19 4.34 10.83
N ALA A 145 0.37 4.97 9.68
CA ALA A 145 0.90 6.32 9.56
C ALA A 145 0.29 7.07 8.37
N LEU A 146 -0.35 8.21 8.66
CA LEU A 146 -0.83 9.09 7.61
C LEU A 146 0.35 9.75 6.88
N LEU A 147 1.25 10.37 7.65
CA LEU A 147 2.51 10.98 7.22
C LEU A 147 3.67 10.41 8.06
N PRO A 148 4.94 10.60 7.64
CA PRO A 148 6.10 10.13 8.41
C PRO A 148 6.09 10.56 9.89
N ASP A 149 5.59 11.77 10.15
CA ASP A 149 5.46 12.41 11.46
C ASP A 149 4.11 12.17 12.15
N GLN A 150 3.16 11.52 11.48
CA GLN A 150 1.81 11.24 12.00
C GLN A 150 1.56 9.73 12.08
N ARG A 151 2.21 9.09 13.06
CA ARG A 151 2.13 7.65 13.33
C ARG A 151 1.25 7.38 14.55
N ILE A 152 0.31 6.42 14.44
CA ILE A 152 -0.60 6.07 15.55
C ILE A 152 -0.22 4.76 16.25
N GLY A 153 0.55 3.89 15.58
CA GLY A 153 1.04 2.62 16.12
C GLY A 153 1.20 1.53 15.05
N SER A 154 1.66 0.35 15.46
CA SER A 154 1.69 -0.86 14.64
C SER A 154 0.45 -1.74 14.85
N TRP A 155 0.27 -2.74 14.00
CA TRP A 155 -0.83 -3.70 14.09
C TRP A 155 -0.93 -4.39 15.45
N ASP A 156 0.19 -4.77 16.07
CA ASP A 156 0.23 -5.28 17.45
C ASP A 156 -0.60 -4.48 18.47
N LYS A 157 -0.65 -3.15 18.34
CA LYS A 157 -1.41 -2.28 19.25
C LYS A 157 -2.92 -2.38 19.04
N PHE A 158 -3.35 -2.77 17.85
CA PHE A 158 -4.74 -2.71 17.41
C PHE A 158 -5.39 -4.07 17.18
N LYS A 159 -4.60 -5.14 16.99
CA LYS A 159 -5.08 -6.47 16.58
C LYS A 159 -6.10 -7.09 17.55
N SER A 160 -6.01 -6.78 18.84
CA SER A 160 -7.01 -7.19 19.86
C SER A 160 -8.43 -6.67 19.58
N ARG A 161 -8.56 -5.54 18.88
CA ARG A 161 -9.85 -4.97 18.48
C ARG A 161 -10.51 -5.74 17.34
N PHE A 162 -9.77 -6.64 16.70
CA PHE A 162 -10.19 -7.50 15.61
C PHE A 162 -10.17 -8.98 16.00
N GLY A 163 -9.97 -9.29 17.29
CA GLY A 163 -10.01 -10.67 17.80
C GLY A 163 -8.70 -11.46 17.69
N TYR A 164 -7.55 -10.78 17.55
CA TYR A 164 -6.21 -11.38 17.47
C TYR A 164 -5.34 -11.10 18.71
#